data_AF-A0A7V4E3E7-F1
#
_entry.id   AF-A0A7V4E3E7-F1
#
_cell.length_a   1.000
_cell.length_b   1.000
_cell.length_c   1.000
_cell.angle_alpha   90.00
_cell.angle_beta   90.00
_cell.angle_gamma   90.00
#
_symmetry.space_group_name_H-M   'P 1'
#
loop_
_entity.id
_entity.type
_entity.pdbx_description
1 polymer ?
#
loop_
_entity_poly.entity_id
_entity_poly.type
_entity_poly.pdbx_seq_one_letter_code
_entity_poly.pdbx_strand_id
1 'polypeptide(L)'
;WLKILPCGDVEIGMDDFTQKIIGKFDKIEIKNKKRVKKGEDLFTVYQNNKKLTFYSPVEGRISEINKEILENPDLLRNSIYEKGWILKITPFELQDLIRETNIDKNAYKWFLKEIEKLEDFLTSHNISNKPAFSTLQDGKIKIEGLLENFDDFAWMDFEEKFLKRR
;
A
#
# COMPACT_ATOMS: atom_id res chain seq x y z
N TRP A 1 4.38 2.64 -0.69
CA TRP A 1 5.67 3.15 -1.20
C TRP A 1 6.38 3.95 -0.13
N LEU A 2 7.69 4.15 -0.32
CA LEU A 2 8.55 4.88 0.59
C LEU A 2 9.45 5.82 -0.23
N LYS A 3 9.65 7.04 0.24
CA LYS A 3 10.54 8.04 -0.38
C LYS A 3 11.41 8.70 0.68
N ILE A 4 12.72 8.68 0.47
CA ILE A 4 13.70 9.33 1.35
C ILE A 4 13.82 10.80 0.95
N LEU A 5 13.65 11.70 1.92
CA LEU A 5 13.79 13.14 1.75
C LEU A 5 15.23 13.60 1.98
N PRO A 6 15.65 14.75 1.40
CA PRO A 6 17.00 15.29 1.62
C PRO A 6 17.35 15.59 3.08
N CYS A 7 16.34 15.85 3.93
CA CYS A 7 16.51 16.06 5.37
C CYS A 7 16.71 14.77 6.18
N GLY A 8 16.60 13.59 5.55
CA GLY A 8 16.72 12.28 6.19
C GLY A 8 15.40 11.69 6.68
N ASP A 9 14.31 12.46 6.66
CA ASP A 9 12.96 11.94 6.88
C ASP A 9 12.49 11.08 5.71
N VAL A 10 11.50 10.25 5.98
CA VAL A 10 10.97 9.27 5.04
C VAL A 10 9.48 9.45 4.91
N GLU A 11 9.01 9.75 3.69
CA GLU A 11 7.60 9.78 3.35
C GLU A 11 7.09 8.36 3.09
N ILE A 12 5.95 8.02 3.70
CA ILE A 12 5.27 6.74 3.50
C ILE A 12 3.87 7.01 2.95
N GLY A 13 3.51 6.28 1.90
CA GLY A 13 2.17 6.31 1.31
C GLY A 13 1.75 4.95 0.77
N MET A 14 0.51 4.86 0.28
CA MET A 14 -0.02 3.67 -0.38
C MET A 14 0.38 3.66 -1.86
N ASP A 15 0.93 2.54 -2.36
CA ASP A 15 1.28 2.39 -3.78
C ASP A 15 0.07 2.16 -4.68
N ASP A 16 0.26 2.51 -5.96
CA ASP A 16 -0.73 2.41 -7.03
C ASP A 16 -1.33 1.00 -7.14
N PHE A 17 -0.52 -0.06 -6.97
CA PHE A 17 -1.00 -1.43 -7.00
C PHE A 17 -2.00 -1.71 -5.88
N THR A 18 -1.62 -1.40 -4.63
CA THR A 18 -2.49 -1.63 -3.47
C THR A 18 -3.77 -0.79 -3.55
N GLN A 19 -3.64 0.46 -3.97
CA GLN A 19 -4.80 1.34 -4.13
C GLN A 19 -5.79 0.82 -5.17
N LYS A 20 -5.30 0.36 -6.32
CA LYS A 20 -6.12 -0.21 -7.39
C LYS A 20 -6.83 -1.47 -6.94
N ILE A 21 -6.16 -2.34 -6.20
CA ILE A 21 -6.76 -3.57 -5.67
C ILE A 21 -7.86 -3.28 -4.65
N ILE A 22 -7.62 -2.33 -3.75
CA ILE A 22 -8.64 -1.91 -2.77
C ILE A 22 -9.82 -1.26 -3.50
N GLY A 23 -9.56 -0.34 -4.43
CA GLY A 23 -10.59 0.45 -5.11
C GLY A 23 -10.99 1.68 -4.30
N LYS A 24 -12.29 1.94 -4.17
CA LYS A 24 -12.79 3.11 -3.44
C LYS A 24 -12.87 2.80 -1.94
N PHE A 25 -12.17 3.57 -1.10
CA PHE A 25 -12.18 3.40 0.35
C PHE A 25 -12.77 4.63 1.04
N ASP A 26 -13.24 4.47 2.28
CA ASP A 26 -14.01 5.50 2.99
C ASP A 26 -13.14 6.42 3.83
N LYS A 27 -12.15 5.85 4.53
CA LYS A 27 -11.29 6.61 5.44
C LYS A 27 -9.97 5.91 5.75
N ILE A 28 -9.05 6.69 6.30
CA ILE A 28 -7.77 6.21 6.83
C ILE A 28 -7.69 6.57 8.31
N GLU A 29 -7.33 5.61 9.14
CA GLU A 29 -7.04 5.80 10.56
C GLU A 29 -5.54 5.64 10.80
N ILE A 30 -4.90 6.64 11.39
CA ILE A 30 -3.49 6.56 11.77
C ILE A 30 -3.38 6.15 13.23
N LYS A 31 -2.47 5.22 13.55
CA LYS A 31 -2.23 4.82 14.94
C LYS A 31 -1.55 5.95 15.70
N ASN A 32 -2.12 6.34 16.84
CA ASN A 32 -1.59 7.41 17.69
C ASN A 32 -0.34 6.94 18.46
N LYS A 33 0.78 6.82 17.75
CA LYS A 33 2.08 6.42 18.30
C LYS A 33 3.11 7.49 17.97
N LYS A 34 4.03 7.76 18.91
CA LYS A 34 5.18 8.66 18.64
C LYS A 34 6.34 7.93 17.98
N ARG A 35 6.44 6.62 18.17
CA ARG A 35 7.48 5.75 17.63
C ARG A 35 6.85 4.49 17.07
N VAL A 36 7.47 3.92 16.07
CA VAL A 36 7.02 2.70 15.41
C VAL A 36 8.23 1.84 15.06
N LYS A 37 8.10 0.53 15.22
CA LYS A 37 9.11 -0.45 14.79
C LYS A 37 8.80 -0.98 13.41
N LYS A 38 9.81 -1.51 12.71
CA LYS A 38 9.59 -2.24 11.46
C LYS A 38 8.60 -3.39 11.69
N GLY A 39 7.57 -3.49 10.86
CA GLY A 39 6.50 -4.47 10.95
C GLY A 39 5.37 -4.12 11.94
N GLU A 40 5.42 -2.99 12.65
CA GLU A 40 4.29 -2.56 13.48
C GLU A 40 3.20 -1.82 12.69
N ASP A 41 1.96 -1.94 13.14
CA ASP A 41 0.81 -1.20 12.63
C ASP A 41 1.08 0.31 12.57
N LEU A 42 0.87 0.87 11.38
CA LEU A 42 1.15 2.26 11.06
C LEU A 42 -0.15 3.03 10.80
N PHE A 43 -0.98 2.53 9.89
CA PHE A 43 -2.31 3.06 9.60
C PHE A 43 -3.24 1.95 9.10
N THR A 44 -4.55 2.20 9.14
CA THR A 44 -5.59 1.28 8.69
C THR A 44 -6.48 1.97 7.67
N VAL A 45 -6.72 1.33 6.53
CA VAL A 45 -7.66 1.78 5.50
C VAL A 45 -8.98 1.04 5.68
N TYR A 46 -10.09 1.76 5.62
CA TYR A 46 -11.44 1.22 5.77
C TYR A 46 -12.21 1.30 4.46
N GLN A 47 -12.92 0.23 4.13
CA GLN A 47 -13.88 0.18 3.02
C GLN A 47 -15.11 -0.61 3.47
N ASN A 48 -16.26 0.06 3.50
CA ASN A 48 -17.50 -0.42 4.08
C ASN A 48 -17.28 -0.94 5.51
N ASN A 49 -17.51 -2.23 5.74
CA ASN A 49 -17.31 -2.88 7.05
C ASN A 49 -15.95 -3.60 7.16
N LYS A 50 -15.07 -3.45 6.16
CA LYS A 50 -13.77 -4.13 6.07
C LYS A 50 -12.63 -3.16 6.30
N LYS A 51 -11.47 -3.72 6.65
CA LYS A 51 -10.26 -2.94 6.92
C LYS A 51 -9.00 -3.67 6.46
N LEU A 52 -7.99 -2.91 6.07
CA LEU A 52 -6.63 -3.38 5.84
C LEU A 52 -5.65 -2.57 6.69
N THR A 53 -4.79 -3.27 7.41
CA THR A 53 -3.74 -2.64 8.21
C THR A 53 -2.44 -2.59 7.42
N PHE A 54 -1.82 -1.42 7.41
CA PHE A 54 -0.52 -1.17 6.81
C PHE A 54 0.53 -1.09 7.91
N TYR A 55 1.69 -1.67 7.61
CA TYR A 55 2.77 -1.89 8.55
C TYR A 55 3.95 -0.97 8.22
N SER A 56 4.69 -0.57 9.25
CA SER A 56 5.84 0.29 9.06
C SER A 56 6.99 -0.47 8.37
N PRO A 57 7.51 0.02 7.24
CA PRO A 57 8.68 -0.57 6.59
C PRO A 57 9.98 -0.27 7.35
N VAL A 58 9.96 0.67 8.30
CA VAL A 58 11.14 1.19 9.00
C VAL A 58 10.85 1.37 10.49
N GLU A 59 11.92 1.35 11.30
CA GLU A 59 11.85 1.78 12.68
C GLU A 59 12.24 3.26 12.82
N GLY A 60 11.44 4.01 13.57
CA GLY A 60 11.70 5.43 13.77
C GLY A 60 10.63 6.17 14.55
N ARG A 61 10.72 7.50 14.49
CA ARG A 61 9.77 8.44 15.11
C ARG A 61 8.85 9.01 14.05
N ILE A 62 7.55 9.01 14.28
CA ILE A 62 6.60 9.72 13.40
C ILE A 62 6.84 11.22 13.57
N SER A 63 7.29 11.87 12.49
CA SER A 63 7.62 13.30 12.46
C SER A 63 6.43 14.15 12.00
N GLU A 64 5.66 13.65 11.04
CA GLU A 64 4.55 14.37 10.44
C GLU A 64 3.42 13.43 10.00
N ILE A 65 2.19 13.94 10.04
CA ILE A 65 0.99 13.27 9.52
C ILE A 65 0.34 14.21 8.52
N ASN A 66 0.02 13.70 7.33
CA ASN A 66 -0.68 14.47 6.33
C ASN A 66 -2.17 14.55 6.66
N LYS A 67 -2.57 15.66 7.31
CA LYS A 67 -3.97 15.90 7.66
C LYS A 67 -4.86 16.07 6.44
N GLU A 68 -4.32 16.55 5.32
CA GLU A 68 -5.06 16.77 4.08
C GLU A 68 -5.66 15.45 3.56
N ILE A 69 -4.94 14.33 3.70
CA ILE A 69 -5.43 13.00 3.31
C ILE A 69 -6.48 12.46 4.26
N LEU A 70 -6.39 12.79 5.55
CA LEU A 70 -7.39 12.36 6.54
C LEU A 70 -8.73 13.04 6.30
N GLU A 71 -8.71 14.29 5.83
CA GLU A 71 -9.90 15.07 5.48
C GLU A 71 -10.38 14.77 4.06
N ASN A 72 -9.46 14.51 3.12
CA ASN A 72 -9.76 14.24 1.73
C ASN A 72 -8.99 13.01 1.20
N PRO A 73 -9.50 11.79 1.45
CA PRO A 73 -8.90 10.55 0.98
C PRO A 73 -8.74 10.45 -0.55
N ASP A 74 -9.52 11.20 -1.34
CA ASP A 74 -9.43 11.22 -2.80
C ASP A 74 -8.10 11.76 -3.32
N LEU A 75 -7.33 12.47 -2.49
CA LEU A 75 -5.98 12.92 -2.84
C LEU A 75 -5.03 11.76 -3.12
N LEU A 76 -5.22 10.62 -2.43
CA LEU A 76 -4.47 9.41 -2.74
C LEU A 76 -4.77 8.89 -4.14
N ARG A 77 -5.95 9.16 -4.71
CA ARG A 77 -6.31 8.73 -6.07
C ARG A 77 -5.74 9.66 -7.13
N ASN A 78 -5.79 10.97 -6.87
CA ASN A 78 -5.45 11.96 -7.88
C ASN A 78 -3.95 12.29 -7.92
N SER A 79 -3.22 12.12 -6.81
CA SER A 79 -1.81 12.53 -6.71
C SER A 79 -1.04 11.64 -5.74
N ILE A 80 -0.95 10.33 -6.05
CA ILE A 80 -0.32 9.29 -5.20
C ILE A 80 1.08 9.70 -4.72
N TYR A 81 1.93 10.17 -5.63
CA TYR A 81 3.36 10.37 -5.36
C TYR A 81 3.76 11.81 -5.04
N GLU A 82 2.84 12.78 -5.16
CA GLU A 82 3.12 14.17 -4.78
C GLU A 82 2.39 14.54 -3.50
N LYS A 83 1.06 14.36 -3.46
CA LYS A 83 0.23 14.71 -2.28
C LYS A 83 -0.23 13.50 -1.47
N GLY A 84 -0.07 12.30 -1.99
CA GLY A 84 -0.54 11.03 -1.40
C GLY A 84 0.35 10.43 -0.33
N TRP A 85 1.29 11.19 0.25
CA TRP A 85 2.05 10.75 1.42
C TRP A 85 1.16 10.82 2.66
N ILE A 86 1.09 9.75 3.45
CA ILE A 86 0.18 9.64 4.60
C ILE A 86 0.85 10.15 5.87
N LEU A 87 2.13 9.82 6.05
CA LEU A 87 2.93 10.23 7.19
C LEU A 87 4.42 10.24 6.86
N LYS A 88 5.19 10.93 7.71
CA LYS A 88 6.65 10.94 7.67
C LYS A 88 7.22 10.30 8.92
N ILE A 89 8.31 9.57 8.72
CA ILE A 89 9.09 8.95 9.80
C ILE A 89 10.51 9.46 9.72
N THR A 90 11.07 9.89 10.85
CA THR A 90 12.50 10.04 11.04
C THR A 90 13.08 8.67 11.44
N PRO A 91 13.77 7.95 10.53
CA PRO A 91 14.30 6.62 10.83
C PRO A 91 15.44 6.72 11.84
N PHE A 92 15.57 5.72 12.72
CA PHE A 92 16.72 5.64 13.62
C PHE A 92 18.00 5.17 12.91
N GLU A 93 17.87 4.36 11.87
CA GLU A 93 18.98 3.81 11.09
C GLU A 93 18.80 4.08 9.59
N LEU A 94 19.08 5.32 9.17
CA LEU A 94 18.92 5.75 7.77
C LEU A 94 19.85 5.01 6.79
N GLN A 95 21.05 4.61 7.23
CA GLN A 95 22.04 3.98 6.36
C GLN A 95 21.60 2.60 5.87
N ASP A 96 20.96 1.81 6.74
CA ASP A 96 20.45 0.49 6.39
C ASP A 96 19.23 0.60 5.47
N LEU A 97 18.36 1.58 5.71
CA LEU A 97 17.27 1.90 4.80
C LEU A 97 17.75 2.24 3.39
N ILE A 98 18.80 3.06 3.26
CA ILE A 98 19.37 3.41 1.95
C ILE A 98 19.89 2.15 1.25
N ARG A 99 20.57 1.25 1.96
CA ARG A 99 21.06 -0.02 1.38
C ARG A 99 19.93 -0.93 0.91
N GLU A 100 18.85 -1.03 1.67
CA GLU A 100 17.66 -1.82 1.30
C GLU A 100 16.89 -1.22 0.11
N THR A 101 16.90 0.11 -0.04
CA THR A 101 16.10 0.83 -1.05
C THR A 101 16.83 1.10 -2.36
N ASN A 102 18.18 1.08 -2.39
CA ASN A 102 18.99 1.41 -3.59
C ASN A 102 19.01 0.32 -4.69
N ILE A 103 17.90 -0.35 -4.94
CA ILE A 103 17.79 -1.42 -5.95
C ILE A 103 17.24 -0.84 -7.26
N ASP A 104 18.07 -0.05 -7.95
CA ASP A 104 17.79 0.55 -9.28
C ASP A 104 17.74 -0.47 -10.44
N LYS A 105 17.54 -1.77 -10.16
CA LYS A 105 17.45 -2.82 -11.20
C LYS A 105 16.31 -3.83 -11.04
N ASN A 106 15.50 -3.76 -9.98
CA ASN A 106 14.47 -4.79 -9.73
C ASN A 106 13.06 -4.27 -9.44
N ALA A 107 12.75 -2.98 -9.59
CA ALA A 107 11.38 -2.49 -9.40
C ALA A 107 10.38 -3.18 -10.35
N TYR A 108 10.75 -3.34 -11.63
CA TYR A 108 9.96 -4.09 -12.61
C TYR A 108 9.85 -5.58 -12.27
N LYS A 109 10.95 -6.20 -11.81
CA LYS A 109 10.96 -7.61 -11.38
C LYS A 109 10.11 -7.85 -10.14
N TRP A 110 10.11 -6.91 -9.20
CA TRP A 110 9.22 -6.93 -8.03
C TRP A 110 7.77 -6.80 -8.47
N PHE A 111 7.46 -5.88 -9.38
CA PHE A 111 6.11 -5.68 -9.90
C PHE A 111 5.58 -6.94 -10.60
N LEU A 112 6.39 -7.58 -11.46
CA LEU A 112 6.02 -8.86 -12.09
C LEU A 112 5.77 -9.97 -11.07
N LYS A 113 6.61 -10.08 -10.04
CA LYS A 113 6.42 -11.05 -8.96
C LYS A 113 5.14 -10.78 -8.17
N GLU A 114 4.77 -9.51 -7.99
CA GLU A 114 3.54 -9.15 -7.30
C GLU A 114 2.30 -9.46 -8.16
N ILE A 115 2.41 -9.35 -9.49
CA ILE A 115 1.38 -9.82 -10.43
C ILE A 115 1.22 -11.34 -10.33
N GLU A 116 2.30 -12.13 -10.35
CA GLU A 116 2.24 -13.60 -10.23
C GLU A 116 1.55 -14.02 -8.92
N LYS A 117 1.93 -13.41 -7.79
CA LYS A 117 1.25 -13.65 -6.50
C LYS A 117 -0.23 -13.29 -6.54
N LEU A 118 -0.59 -12.23 -7.27
CA LEU A 118 -1.99 -11.84 -7.43
C LEU A 118 -2.76 -12.90 -8.22
N GLU A 119 -2.18 -13.46 -9.28
CA GLU A 119 -2.80 -14.55 -10.05
C GLU A 119 -3.04 -15.81 -9.19
N ASP A 120 -2.07 -16.19 -8.36
CA ASP A 120 -2.22 -17.29 -7.40
C ASP A 120 -3.29 -17.00 -6.34
N PHE A 121 -3.31 -15.76 -5.83
CA PHE A 121 -4.34 -15.31 -4.88
C PHE A 121 -5.74 -15.39 -5.50
N LEU A 122 -5.92 -14.93 -6.73
CA LEU A 122 -7.21 -15.00 -7.45
C LEU A 122 -7.68 -16.43 -7.66
N THR A 123 -6.76 -17.31 -8.07
CA THR A 123 -7.06 -18.73 -8.33
C THR A 123 -7.46 -19.45 -7.04
N SER A 124 -6.77 -19.18 -5.93
CA SER A 124 -7.05 -19.79 -4.63
C SER A 124 -8.37 -19.36 -3.99
N HIS A 125 -8.92 -18.21 -4.37
CA HIS A 125 -10.21 -17.72 -3.86
C HIS A 125 -11.40 -18.07 -4.79
N ASN A 126 -11.26 -19.08 -5.65
CA ASN A 126 -12.31 -19.61 -6.54
C ASN A 126 -12.98 -18.54 -7.43
N ILE A 127 -12.19 -17.57 -7.91
CA ILE A 127 -12.67 -16.53 -8.80
C ILE A 127 -12.65 -17.07 -10.23
N SER A 128 -13.70 -17.82 -10.55
CA SER A 128 -13.88 -18.45 -11.87
C SER A 128 -14.22 -17.44 -12.98
N ASN A 129 -14.73 -16.26 -12.59
CA ASN A 129 -14.77 -15.12 -13.50
C ASN A 129 -13.42 -14.42 -13.41
N LYS A 130 -12.51 -14.67 -14.36
CA LYS A 130 -11.34 -13.80 -14.63
C LYS A 130 -11.74 -12.37 -14.22
N PRO A 131 -11.23 -11.80 -13.11
CA PRO A 131 -11.68 -10.49 -12.67
C PRO A 131 -11.35 -9.60 -13.83
N ALA A 132 -12.39 -9.04 -14.46
CA ALA A 132 -12.35 -8.37 -15.75
C ALA A 132 -10.96 -7.83 -16.10
N PHE A 133 -10.09 -8.71 -16.64
CA PHE A 133 -8.97 -8.32 -17.48
C PHE A 133 -9.65 -7.91 -18.78
N SER A 134 -10.55 -6.92 -18.70
CA SER A 134 -11.03 -6.20 -19.84
C SER A 134 -9.80 -5.48 -20.32
N THR A 135 -9.05 -6.14 -21.19
CA THR A 135 -8.22 -5.46 -22.14
C THR A 135 -9.13 -4.41 -22.76
N LEU A 136 -8.90 -3.15 -22.38
CA LEU A 136 -9.31 -2.05 -23.24
C LEU A 136 -8.72 -2.33 -24.62
N GLN A 137 -9.31 -1.82 -25.71
CA GLN A 137 -8.81 -2.03 -27.08
C GLN A 137 -7.29 -1.76 -27.22
N ASP A 138 -6.71 -0.99 -26.29
CA ASP A 138 -5.29 -0.63 -26.21
C ASP A 138 -4.39 -1.60 -25.40
N GLY A 139 -4.91 -2.76 -24.95
CA GLY A 139 -4.11 -3.78 -24.24
C GLY A 139 -3.86 -3.49 -22.75
N LYS A 140 -4.53 -2.49 -22.15
CA LYS A 140 -4.40 -2.16 -20.73
C LYS A 140 -5.35 -2.99 -19.87
N ILE A 141 -4.81 -3.58 -18.80
CA ILE A 141 -5.57 -4.33 -17.79
C ILE A 141 -6.17 -3.33 -16.81
N LYS A 142 -7.50 -3.34 -16.62
CA LYS A 142 -8.18 -2.56 -15.58
C LYS A 142 -8.27 -3.38 -14.28
N ILE A 143 -7.24 -3.31 -13.44
CA ILE A 143 -7.32 -3.77 -12.05
C ILE A 143 -7.81 -2.57 -11.24
N GLU A 144 -9.09 -2.50 -10.92
CA GLU A 144 -9.65 -1.49 -10.02
C GLU A 144 -10.76 -2.11 -9.17
N GLY A 145 -10.72 -1.92 -7.85
CA GLY A 145 -11.76 -2.39 -6.92
C GLY A 145 -11.87 -3.90 -6.83
N LEU A 146 -10.75 -4.62 -7.02
CA LEU A 146 -10.74 -6.07 -6.98
C LEU A 146 -11.32 -6.60 -5.66
N LEU A 147 -10.82 -6.10 -4.52
CA LEU A 147 -11.23 -6.54 -3.19
C LEU A 147 -12.67 -6.15 -2.81
N GLU A 148 -13.31 -5.21 -3.52
CA GLU A 148 -14.67 -4.75 -3.19
C GLU A 148 -15.67 -5.91 -3.18
N ASN A 149 -15.48 -6.89 -4.07
CA ASN A 149 -16.37 -8.03 -4.27
C ASN A 149 -15.98 -9.29 -3.48
N PHE A 150 -14.92 -9.22 -2.66
CA PHE A 150 -14.38 -10.37 -1.93
C PHE A 150 -14.99 -10.48 -0.54
N ASP A 151 -14.88 -11.63 0.11
CA ASP A 151 -15.30 -11.83 1.49
C ASP A 151 -14.24 -11.36 2.51
N ASP A 152 -14.57 -11.42 3.80
CA ASP A 152 -13.67 -11.00 4.88
C ASP A 152 -12.41 -11.88 4.97
N PHE A 153 -12.53 -13.17 4.59
CA PHE A 153 -11.40 -14.10 4.58
C PHE A 153 -10.34 -13.67 3.58
N ALA A 154 -10.74 -13.34 2.35
CA ALA A 154 -9.82 -12.87 1.33
C ALA A 154 -9.17 -11.52 1.67
N TRP A 155 -9.90 -10.63 2.35
CA TRP A 155 -9.31 -9.39 2.87
C TRP A 155 -8.19 -9.67 3.87
N MET A 156 -8.42 -10.62 4.78
CA MET A 156 -7.43 -11.04 5.76
C MET A 156 -6.22 -11.73 5.10
N ASP A 157 -6.45 -12.62 4.14
CA ASP A 157 -5.39 -13.30 3.40
C ASP A 157 -4.58 -12.32 2.53
N PHE A 158 -5.24 -11.31 1.95
CA PHE A 158 -4.55 -10.22 1.24
C PHE A 158 -3.63 -9.43 2.17
N GLU A 159 -4.10 -9.04 3.36
CA GLU A 159 -3.27 -8.35 4.35
C GLU A 159 -2.03 -9.17 4.73
N GLU A 160 -2.20 -10.47 5.01
CA GLU A 160 -1.11 -11.38 5.37
C GLU A 160 -0.08 -11.56 4.24
N LYS A 161 -0.53 -11.75 3.00
CA LYS A 161 0.35 -12.06 1.86
C LYS A 161 1.04 -10.83 1.27
N PHE A 162 0.35 -9.70 1.23
CA PHE A 162 0.79 -8.51 0.48
C PHE A 162 1.23 -7.35 1.38
N LEU A 163 0.69 -7.22 2.60
CA LEU A 163 0.99 -6.06 3.47
C LEU A 163 1.95 -6.41 4.61
N LYS A 164 1.79 -7.56 5.28
CA LYS A 164 2.68 -7.95 6.40
C LYS A 164 4.08 -8.39 5.97
N ARG A 165 4.24 -8.89 4.74
CA ARG A 165 5.51 -9.47 4.24
C ARG A 165 6.40 -8.47 3.49
N ARG A 166 6.21 -7.16 3.68
CA ARG A 166 6.96 -6.08 3.02
C ARG A 166 8.11 -5.54 3.86
#